data_AF-A0A7W3J0U8-F1
#
_entry.id   AF-A0A7W3J0U8-F1
#
_cell.length_a   1.000
_cell.length_b   1.000
_cell.length_c   1.000
_cell.angle_alpha   90.00
_cell.angle_beta   90.00
_cell.angle_gamma   90.00
#
_symmetry.space_group_name_H-M   'P 1'
#
loop_
_entity.id
_entity.type
_entity.pdbx_description
1 polymer ?
#
loop_
_entity_poly.entity_id
_entity_poly.type
_entity_poly.pdbx_seq_one_letter_code
_entity_poly.pdbx_strand_id
1 'polypeptide(L)' 'MLIRKHKVSERRACRLVGQHRSANRYEPRPSDLEAKLVQRMHRLSEEDPEWGYRMRAGSSRSSR' A
#
# COMPACT_ATOMS: atom_id res chain seq x y z
N MET A 1 5.62 10.30 8.90
CA MET A 1 5.36 10.66 10.31
C MET A 1 4.74 12.06 10.40
N LEU A 2 3.41 12.19 10.35
CA LEU A 2 2.68 13.49 10.37
C LEU A 2 3.03 14.39 11.57
N ILE A 3 3.41 13.76 12.69
CA ILE A 3 3.79 14.39 13.95
C ILE A 3 5.02 15.30 13.78
N ARG A 4 6.04 14.87 13.01
CA ARG A 4 7.30 15.63 12.84
C ARG A 4 7.12 16.89 12.01
N LYS A 5 6.16 16.89 11.07
CA LYS A 5 5.94 18.01 10.12
C LYS A 5 5.03 19.10 10.70
N HIS A 6 4.05 18.73 11.52
CA HIS A 6 3.00 19.66 11.96
C HIS A 6 3.04 20.02 13.45
N LYS A 7 4.05 19.54 14.22
CA LYS A 7 4.17 19.78 15.67
C LYS A 7 2.90 19.48 16.47
N VAL A 8 2.07 18.55 16.00
CA VAL A 8 0.84 18.10 16.69
C VAL A 8 1.04 16.70 17.25
N SER A 9 0.45 16.44 18.41
CA SER A 9 0.45 15.09 18.98
C SER A 9 -0.35 14.13 18.09
N GLU A 10 0.07 12.87 18.04
CA GLU A 10 -0.62 11.80 17.31
C GLU A 10 -2.11 11.74 17.68
N ARG A 11 -2.44 11.90 18.96
CA ARG A 11 -3.81 11.91 19.47
C ARG A 11 -4.64 13.04 18.87
N ARG A 12 -4.06 14.23 18.65
CA ARG A 12 -4.77 15.38 18.06
C ARG A 12 -4.94 15.16 16.56
N ALA A 13 -3.91 14.67 15.87
CA ALA A 13 -3.97 14.36 14.45
C ALA A 13 -5.04 13.30 14.14
N CYS A 14 -5.02 12.15 14.83
CA CYS A 14 -6.01 11.08 14.64
C CYS A 14 -7.45 11.53 14.92
N ARG A 15 -7.67 12.35 15.97
CA ARG A 15 -9.00 12.92 16.24
C ARG A 15 -9.47 13.86 15.14
N LEU A 16 -8.58 14.67 14.57
CA LEU A 16 -8.93 15.63 13.51
C LEU A 16 -9.41 14.93 12.24
N VAL A 17 -8.74 13.84 11.83
CA VAL A 17 -9.09 13.09 10.61
C VAL A 17 -10.11 11.97 10.85
N GLY A 18 -10.56 11.77 12.08
CA GLY A 18 -11.49 10.69 12.45
C GLY A 18 -10.90 9.28 12.33
N GLN A 19 -9.59 9.12 12.16
CA GLN A 19 -8.95 7.82 12.05
C GLN A 19 -8.56 7.27 13.43
N HIS A 20 -8.75 5.97 13.63
CA HIS A 20 -8.30 5.31 14.86
C HIS A 20 -6.76 5.28 14.93
N ARG A 21 -6.20 5.39 16.14
CA ARG A 21 -4.74 5.41 16.33
C ARG A 21 -4.06 4.13 15.86
N SER A 22 -4.74 2.98 15.99
CA SER A 22 -4.18 1.70 15.53
C SER A 22 -3.97 1.67 14.02
N ALA A 23 -4.82 2.35 13.23
CA ALA A 23 -4.66 2.42 11.79
C ALA A 23 -3.39 3.20 11.41
N ASN A 24 -3.11 4.31 12.09
CA ASN A 24 -1.89 5.09 11.88
C ASN A 24 -0.61 4.41 12.42
N ARG A 25 -0.75 3.49 13.38
CA ARG A 25 0.36 2.70 13.95
C ARG A 25 0.57 1.36 13.27
N TYR A 26 -0.30 0.98 12.34
CA TYR A 26 -0.21 -0.30 11.68
C TYR A 26 1.03 -0.33 10.78
N GLU A 27 1.93 -1.26 11.06
CA GLU A 27 3.05 -1.58 10.18
C GLU A 27 2.69 -2.84 9.38
N PRO A 28 2.57 -2.75 8.05
CA PRO A 28 2.31 -3.91 7.23
C PRO A 28 3.48 -4.89 7.35
N ARG A 29 3.16 -6.17 7.57
CA ARG A 29 4.12 -7.27 7.55
C ARG A 29 3.85 -8.13 6.34
N PRO A 30 4.48 -7.84 5.18
CA PRO A 30 4.26 -8.63 3.99
C PRO A 30 4.81 -10.03 4.19
N SER A 31 4.03 -11.02 3.78
CA SER A 31 4.51 -12.39 3.60
C SER A 31 5.40 -12.51 2.38
N ASP A 32 6.22 -13.57 2.30
CA ASP A 32 7.08 -13.84 1.15
C ASP A 32 6.29 -13.92 -0.16
N LEU A 33 5.05 -14.44 -0.10
CA LEU A 33 4.16 -14.53 -1.25
C LEU A 33 3.67 -13.15 -1.69
N GLU A 34 3.30 -12.29 -0.75
CA GLU A 34 2.90 -10.91 -1.05
C GLU A 34 4.07 -10.12 -1.64
N ALA A 35 5.29 -10.28 -1.12
CA ALA A 35 6.47 -9.64 -1.67
C ALA A 35 6.74 -10.06 -3.12
N LYS A 36 6.66 -11.36 -3.42
CA LYS A 36 6.79 -11.89 -4.80
C LYS A 36 5.69 -11.39 -5.73
N LEU A 37 4.45 -11.30 -5.23
CA LEU A 37 3.33 -10.77 -6.00
C LEU A 37 3.54 -9.30 -6.35
N VAL A 38 3.94 -8.47 -5.39
CA VAL A 38 4.21 -7.05 -5.59
C VAL A 38 5.34 -6.86 -6.61
N GLN A 39 6.44 -7.61 -6.50
CA GLN A 39 7.53 -7.56 -7.49
C GLN A 39 7.04 -7.91 -8.90
N ARG A 40 6.20 -8.95 -9.03
CA ARG A 40 5.62 -9.30 -10.33
C ARG A 40 4.72 -8.19 -10.87
N MET A 41 3.92 -7.55 -10.02
CA MET A 41 3.09 -6.42 -10.42
C MET A 41 3.93 -5.23 -10.90
N HIS A 42 5.06 -4.94 -10.25
CA HIS A 42 5.99 -3.89 -10.70
C HIS A 42 6.60 -4.21 -12.07
N ARG A 43 7.16 -5.42 -12.25
CA ARG A 43 7.76 -5.83 -13.53
C ARG A 43 6.76 -5.71 -14.68
N LEU A 44 5.56 -6.24 -14.46
CA LEU A 44 4.48 -6.12 -15.42
C LEU A 44 4.22 -4.63 -15.70
N SER A 45 4.06 -3.79 -14.67
CA SER A 45 3.80 -2.35 -14.78
C SER A 45 4.83 -1.61 -15.64
N GLU A 46 6.12 -1.96 -15.53
CA GLU A 46 7.20 -1.42 -16.35
C GLU A 46 7.11 -1.85 -17.83
N GLU A 47 6.68 -3.10 -18.08
CA GLU A 47 6.58 -3.65 -19.43
C GLU A 47 5.41 -3.08 -20.25
N ASP A 48 4.34 -2.57 -19.61
CA ASP A 48 3.13 -2.15 -20.34
C ASP A 48 2.33 -1.00 -19.68
N PRO A 49 2.85 0.24 -19.67
CA PRO A 49 2.29 1.35 -18.88
C PRO A 49 0.80 1.66 -19.14
N GLU A 50 0.27 1.25 -20.30
CA GLU A 50 -1.12 1.52 -20.71
C GLU A 50 -2.16 0.68 -19.95
N TRP A 51 -1.75 -0.45 -19.36
CA TRP A 51 -2.66 -1.36 -18.68
C TRP A 51 -2.82 -1.00 -17.21
N GLY A 52 -3.96 -0.38 -16.89
CA GLY A 52 -4.35 -0.02 -15.53
C GLY A 52 -4.49 -1.22 -14.57
N TYR A 53 -4.52 -0.91 -13.26
CA TYR A 53 -4.50 -1.89 -12.15
C TYR A 53 -5.52 -3.03 -12.26
N ARG A 54 -6.70 -2.77 -12.84
CA ARG A 54 -7.80 -3.73 -12.95
C ARG A 54 -7.49 -4.86 -13.93
N MET A 55 -6.82 -4.56 -15.05
CA MET A 55 -6.48 -5.59 -16.02
C MET A 55 -5.23 -6.38 -15.60
N ARG A 56 -4.28 -5.74 -14.91
CA ARG A 56 -3.08 -6.38 -14.36
C ARG A 56 -3.41 -7.48 -13.34
N ALA A 57 -4.39 -7.23 -12.46
CA ALA A 57 -4.82 -8.20 -11.46
C ALA A 57 -5.47 -9.46 -12.05
N GLY A 58 -6.06 -9.38 -13.25
CA GLY A 58 -6.59 -10.53 -13.98
C GLY A 58 -5.49 -11.37 -14.64
N SER A 59 -4.50 -10.72 -15.23
CA SER A 59 -3.39 -11.39 -15.93
C SER A 59 -2.45 -12.16 -14.97
N SER A 60 -2.22 -11.65 -13.75
CA SER A 60 -1.38 -12.33 -12.76
C SER A 60 -1.95 -13.65 -12.24
N ARG A 61 -3.25 -13.91 -12.45
CA ARG A 61 -3.92 -15.17 -12.10
C ARG A 61 -3.77 -16.28 -13.15
N SER A 62 -3.30 -15.95 -14.35
CA SER A 62 -3.33 -16.85 -15.52
C SER A 62 -2.05 -17.65 -15.78
N SER A 63 -0.95 -17.42 -15.05
CA SER A 63 0.22 -18.33 -15.16
C SER A 63 0.04 -19.50 -14.20
N ARG A 64 -0.73 -20.50 -14.65
CA ARG A 64 -0.77 -21.83 -14.06
C ARG A 64 -0.33 -22.82 -15.15
#